data_AF-A0A3D4C4L6-F1
#
_entry.id   AF-A0A3D4C4L6-F1
#
_cell.length_a   1.000
_cell.length_b   1.000
_cell.length_c   1.000
_cell.angle_alpha   90.00
_cell.angle_beta   90.00
_cell.angle_gamma   90.00
#
_symmetry.space_group_name_H-M   'P 1'
#
loop_
_entity.id
_entity.type
_entity.pdbx_description
1 polymer ?
#
loop_
_entity_poly.entity_id
_entity_poly.type
_entity_poly.pdbx_seq_one_letter_code
_entity_poly.pdbx_strand_id
1 'polypeptide(L)'
;MEELTTTGTEPAELDSTTSNPLILEDPLDSSNPSTELGNTTSETGTVEEIPFEEALDQSADPNADIEDSYLIAINNTTGEIITIDALTGEIVRTSIDTSDNKGFIIQGVSDDNLGYSVSSAGDINDDGIGDIVIGSPLSDPNNQSNAGKTYVVFGKTDLFNQTIDISSLNGTNGFVINGAKAGDESGRSVSNIGDINGDGVDDLAIGAPGGIGNSLGSAYVIFGSEESDYFNNPIELSNLDGKGFEIQGSELFTNRNAGWAISAAGDINGDGFKDLLIGASNPGNNESGTIGESYVIFGKENFDSTLNIDGPNFGNDGLIIYSYNEDNPNDDNNSLGYSVSDAGDINGDGIDDLIIGAPYADPNGNNSGSSYVIYGRSEDNPFTDNINIFNFNSSDGFVINGQNGDKSGFSVSKAGDINGDGIGDLIIGAKDGNPDNKESAGRSYVVFGSEDFDSSINLSDLDGSNGFAINGISARDNSGWSVGALGDINGDGIDDIIVGANNANSTAGQSYVIYGNDTGFDSTFELSSLESPDSQNGFIIDGAFIGDNLGHSVRGAGDVNGDGVNDLIIGAPFANNKAGRASVLFGTSPDGTDPDDGTDPDDGTDPDDGTDPDDGTN
;
A
#
# COMPACT_ATOMS: atom_id res chain seq x y z
N MET A 1 4.13 5.36 -72.48
CA MET A 1 2.92 5.29 -73.32
C MET A 1 1.77 4.98 -72.37
N GLU A 2 0.83 5.84 -72.06
CA GLU A 2 0.36 7.12 -72.61
C GLU A 2 -0.13 8.01 -71.45
N GLU A 3 -0.07 9.31 -71.65
CA GLU A 3 -0.51 10.40 -70.75
C GLU A 3 -2.04 10.48 -70.58
N LEU A 4 -2.48 11.19 -69.53
CA LEU A 4 -3.48 12.30 -69.53
C LEU A 4 -3.75 12.67 -68.05
N THR A 5 -3.10 13.69 -67.44
CA THR A 5 -3.52 15.12 -67.30
C THR A 5 -4.96 15.31 -66.81
N THR A 6 -5.38 16.15 -65.85
CA THR A 6 -4.89 17.33 -65.07
C THR A 6 -6.09 17.69 -64.15
N THR A 7 -5.97 18.16 -62.90
CA THR A 7 -5.92 19.57 -62.37
C THR A 7 -6.40 19.42 -60.90
N GLY A 8 -5.82 19.93 -59.82
CA GLY A 8 -5.28 21.26 -59.57
C GLY A 8 -6.33 22.13 -58.86
N THR A 9 -6.29 22.24 -57.52
CA THR A 9 -6.44 23.48 -56.69
C THR A 9 -6.63 23.17 -55.20
N GLU A 10 -5.74 23.74 -54.38
CA GLU A 10 -5.85 24.06 -52.94
C GLU A 10 -6.02 25.61 -52.83
N PRO A 11 -6.17 26.25 -51.65
CA PRO A 11 -6.96 25.95 -50.45
C PRO A 11 -7.83 27.18 -50.03
N ALA A 12 -8.67 27.07 -48.99
CA ALA A 12 -9.12 28.24 -48.21
C ALA A 12 -9.44 27.87 -46.76
N GLU A 13 -8.97 28.74 -45.88
CA GLU A 13 -8.88 28.66 -44.42
C GLU A 13 -10.22 28.48 -43.69
N LEU A 14 -10.17 27.78 -42.55
CA LEU A 14 -11.22 27.72 -41.54
C LEU A 14 -10.82 28.59 -40.35
N ASP A 15 -11.58 29.67 -40.16
CA ASP A 15 -11.64 30.46 -38.94
C ASP A 15 -12.62 29.82 -37.94
N SER A 16 -12.30 30.10 -36.70
CA SER A 16 -12.70 29.64 -35.39
C SER A 16 -14.18 29.76 -34.97
N THR A 17 -14.43 29.09 -33.82
CA THR A 17 -15.53 29.23 -32.85
C THR A 17 -16.72 28.27 -33.00
N THR A 18 -16.71 27.18 -32.23
CA THR A 18 -17.58 26.98 -31.04
C THR A 18 -17.39 25.55 -30.50
N SER A 19 -16.90 25.47 -29.26
CA SER A 19 -16.72 24.25 -28.50
C SER A 19 -18.05 23.81 -27.89
N ASN A 20 -18.41 22.54 -28.06
CA ASN A 20 -19.30 21.83 -27.13
C ASN A 20 -18.86 20.35 -27.11
N PRO A 21 -18.70 19.71 -25.94
CA PRO A 21 -18.14 18.37 -25.85
C PRO A 21 -19.17 17.28 -26.19
N LEU A 22 -18.71 16.26 -26.92
CA LEU A 22 -19.44 15.05 -27.28
C LEU A 22 -19.48 14.10 -26.07
N ILE A 23 -20.69 13.75 -25.64
CA ILE A 23 -21.00 12.60 -24.79
C ILE A 23 -20.95 11.36 -25.68
N LEU A 24 -20.14 10.37 -25.33
CA LEU A 24 -20.15 9.05 -25.96
C LEU A 24 -21.23 8.20 -25.28
N GLU A 25 -22.25 7.84 -26.07
CA GLU A 25 -23.28 6.88 -25.71
C GLU A 25 -22.75 5.44 -25.79
N ASP A 26 -23.19 4.66 -24.81
CA ASP A 26 -23.04 3.22 -24.59
C ASP A 26 -23.71 2.37 -25.69
N PRO A 27 -23.12 1.24 -26.13
CA PRO A 27 -23.84 0.28 -26.94
C PRO A 27 -23.73 -1.17 -26.39
N LEU A 28 -24.84 -1.73 -25.89
CA LEU A 28 -25.66 -2.77 -26.58
C LEU A 28 -26.38 -3.73 -25.63
N ASP A 29 -27.71 -3.60 -25.65
CA ASP A 29 -28.69 -4.65 -25.38
C ASP A 29 -28.65 -5.74 -26.47
N SER A 30 -28.64 -7.01 -26.06
CA SER A 30 -29.20 -8.09 -26.87
C SER A 30 -29.85 -9.17 -26.01
N SER A 31 -31.02 -9.59 -26.47
CA SER A 31 -32.08 -10.26 -25.72
C SER A 31 -32.10 -11.80 -25.81
N ASN A 32 -32.51 -12.44 -24.69
CA ASN A 32 -33.40 -13.63 -24.54
C ASN A 32 -32.76 -15.06 -24.60
N PRO A 33 -33.33 -16.15 -24.01
CA PRO A 33 -34.44 -16.31 -23.05
C PRO A 33 -34.15 -17.19 -21.78
N SER A 34 -35.10 -17.09 -20.84
CA SER A 34 -35.39 -17.95 -19.68
C SER A 34 -35.03 -19.46 -19.75
N THR A 35 -34.35 -19.94 -18.70
CA THR A 35 -34.64 -21.26 -18.08
C THR A 35 -34.56 -21.14 -16.56
N GLU A 36 -35.70 -21.37 -15.90
CA GLU A 36 -35.81 -21.69 -14.47
C GLU A 36 -34.87 -22.85 -14.10
N LEU A 37 -34.19 -22.74 -12.96
CA LEU A 37 -33.91 -23.88 -12.08
C LEU A 37 -33.50 -23.37 -10.68
N GLY A 38 -34.41 -23.55 -9.72
CA GLY A 38 -34.09 -23.94 -8.35
C GLY A 38 -33.55 -22.87 -7.41
N ASN A 39 -34.40 -21.92 -7.00
CA ASN A 39 -34.18 -21.19 -5.75
C ASN A 39 -34.46 -22.15 -4.57
N THR A 40 -33.41 -22.63 -3.90
CA THR A 40 -33.52 -23.13 -2.52
C THR A 40 -33.12 -22.00 -1.60
N THR A 41 -34.13 -21.30 -1.11
CA THR A 41 -34.07 -20.40 0.04
C THR A 41 -33.59 -21.17 1.27
N SER A 42 -32.44 -20.82 1.84
CA SER A 42 -32.25 -20.87 3.29
C SER A 42 -32.49 -19.48 3.85
N GLU A 43 -33.03 -19.44 5.06
CA GLU A 43 -33.73 -18.33 5.68
C GLU A 43 -32.88 -17.04 5.77
N THR A 44 -33.41 -15.96 5.21
CA THR A 44 -32.91 -14.60 5.41
C THR A 44 -33.52 -14.04 6.68
N GLY A 45 -32.70 -13.84 7.72
CA GLY A 45 -33.01 -12.86 8.75
C GLY A 45 -33.06 -11.46 8.11
N THR A 46 -34.09 -10.68 8.42
CA THR A 46 -34.22 -9.30 7.95
C THR A 46 -33.26 -8.42 8.74
N VAL A 47 -32.22 -7.90 8.09
CA VAL A 47 -31.36 -6.86 8.66
C VAL A 47 -32.15 -5.54 8.64
N GLU A 48 -32.46 -5.00 9.81
CA GLU A 48 -33.10 -3.69 9.96
C GLU A 48 -32.03 -2.63 10.23
N GLU A 49 -31.86 -1.68 9.32
CA GLU A 49 -30.96 -0.53 9.50
C GLU A 49 -31.58 0.43 10.52
N ILE A 50 -30.89 0.65 11.63
CA ILE A 50 -31.34 1.56 12.69
C ILE A 50 -30.25 2.58 13.05
N PRO A 51 -30.61 3.82 13.41
CA PRO A 51 -29.66 4.82 13.89
C PRO A 51 -28.82 4.31 15.07
N PHE A 52 -27.55 4.71 15.14
CA PHE A 52 -26.58 4.27 16.15
C PHE A 52 -27.12 4.29 17.60
N GLU A 53 -27.77 5.39 17.99
CA GLU A 53 -28.36 5.55 19.33
C GLU A 53 -29.56 4.60 19.57
N GLU A 54 -30.29 4.21 18.53
CA GLU A 54 -31.46 3.32 18.60
C GLU A 54 -31.04 1.83 18.60
N ALA A 55 -29.92 1.50 17.97
CA ALA A 55 -29.30 0.16 18.02
C ALA A 55 -28.82 -0.22 19.42
N LEU A 56 -28.14 0.73 20.08
CA LEU A 56 -27.66 0.55 21.45
C LEU A 56 -28.83 0.35 22.44
N ASP A 57 -29.95 1.05 22.27
CA ASP A 57 -31.13 0.93 23.14
C ASP A 57 -31.87 -0.41 22.92
N GLN A 58 -31.95 -0.92 21.68
CA GLN A 58 -32.56 -2.22 21.38
C GLN A 58 -31.74 -3.41 21.87
N SER A 59 -30.41 -3.32 21.84
CA SER A 59 -29.50 -4.37 22.37
C SER A 59 -29.62 -4.60 23.88
N ALA A 60 -30.19 -3.63 24.61
CA ALA A 60 -30.33 -3.67 26.07
C ALA A 60 -31.70 -4.20 26.56
N ASP A 61 -32.63 -4.59 25.67
CA ASP A 61 -33.93 -5.16 26.07
C ASP A 61 -33.86 -6.68 26.26
N PRO A 62 -33.95 -7.20 27.50
CA PRO A 62 -33.90 -8.63 27.78
C PRO A 62 -35.16 -9.41 27.33
N ASN A 63 -36.13 -8.78 26.67
CA ASN A 63 -37.36 -9.41 26.17
C ASN A 63 -37.51 -9.38 24.64
N ALA A 64 -36.48 -8.95 23.89
CA ALA A 64 -36.54 -8.97 22.44
C ALA A 64 -36.49 -10.42 21.91
N ASP A 65 -37.47 -10.79 21.08
CA ASP A 65 -37.65 -12.14 20.52
C ASP A 65 -36.82 -12.25 19.23
N ILE A 66 -35.49 -12.24 19.37
CA ILE A 66 -34.56 -12.22 18.23
C ILE A 66 -33.90 -13.60 18.11
N GLU A 67 -34.32 -14.40 17.13
CA GLU A 67 -33.66 -15.66 16.77
C GLU A 67 -32.31 -15.30 16.11
N ASP A 68 -31.19 -15.60 16.79
CA ASP A 68 -29.79 -15.53 16.30
C ASP A 68 -29.51 -14.45 15.24
N SER A 69 -29.81 -13.18 15.56
CA SER A 69 -29.67 -12.06 14.62
C SER A 69 -28.54 -11.13 15.04
N TYR A 70 -27.89 -10.50 14.06
CA TYR A 70 -26.99 -9.38 14.29
C TYR A 70 -27.73 -8.06 14.02
N LEU A 71 -27.52 -7.04 14.85
CA LEU A 71 -27.94 -5.65 14.60
C LEU A 71 -26.79 -4.91 13.91
N ILE A 72 -27.10 -4.10 12.90
CA ILE A 72 -26.10 -3.25 12.23
C ILE A 72 -26.40 -1.79 12.57
N ALA A 73 -25.48 -1.15 13.27
CA ALA A 73 -25.52 0.28 13.59
C ALA A 73 -24.55 1.03 12.68
N ILE A 74 -24.97 2.14 12.07
CA ILE A 74 -24.10 2.96 11.21
C ILE A 74 -24.00 4.37 11.79
N ASN A 75 -22.78 4.80 12.08
CA ASN A 75 -22.48 6.20 12.34
C ASN A 75 -22.30 6.93 10.99
N ASN A 76 -23.30 7.72 10.59
CA ASN A 76 -23.30 8.40 9.30
C ASN A 76 -22.24 9.52 9.16
N THR A 77 -21.56 9.90 10.25
CA THR A 77 -20.49 10.91 10.22
C THR A 77 -19.12 10.27 10.04
N THR A 78 -18.86 9.17 10.75
CA THR A 78 -17.58 8.44 10.65
C THR A 78 -17.62 7.35 9.58
N GLY A 79 -18.79 6.83 9.23
CA GLY A 79 -18.93 5.60 8.46
C GLY A 79 -18.61 4.33 9.25
N GLU A 80 -18.45 4.44 10.56
CA GLU A 80 -18.32 3.29 11.45
C GLU A 80 -19.61 2.46 11.41
N ILE A 81 -19.46 1.16 11.20
CA ILE A 81 -20.51 0.16 11.16
C ILE A 81 -20.22 -0.82 12.25
N ILE A 82 -21.11 -0.94 13.22
CA ILE A 82 -20.98 -1.88 14.31
C ILE A 82 -22.02 -2.98 14.10
N THR A 83 -21.54 -4.20 13.99
CA THR A 83 -22.33 -5.42 14.03
C THR A 83 -22.40 -5.87 15.47
N ILE A 84 -23.60 -5.88 16.05
CA ILE A 84 -23.86 -6.24 17.43
C ILE A 84 -24.58 -7.57 17.45
N ASP A 85 -24.12 -8.53 18.25
CA ASP A 85 -24.87 -9.76 18.52
C ASP A 85 -26.15 -9.37 19.27
N ALA A 86 -27.31 -9.61 18.65
CA ALA A 86 -28.56 -9.13 19.20
C ALA A 86 -29.03 -9.91 20.45
N LEU A 87 -28.36 -11.03 20.80
CA LEU A 87 -28.65 -11.80 22.03
C LEU A 87 -27.85 -11.30 23.23
N THR A 88 -26.59 -10.92 23.01
CA THR A 88 -25.63 -10.55 24.06
C THR A 88 -25.48 -9.04 24.18
N GLY A 89 -25.78 -8.30 23.12
CA GLY A 89 -25.48 -6.88 22.99
C GLY A 89 -24.00 -6.57 22.80
N GLU A 90 -23.16 -7.60 22.59
CA GLU A 90 -21.73 -7.44 22.35
C GLU A 90 -21.47 -7.06 20.90
N ILE A 91 -20.48 -6.20 20.69
CA ILE A 91 -19.99 -5.84 19.37
C ILE A 91 -19.20 -7.04 18.81
N VAL A 92 -19.63 -7.56 17.67
CA VAL A 92 -19.02 -8.73 17.01
C VAL A 92 -18.14 -8.35 15.84
N ARG A 93 -18.47 -7.27 15.12
CA ARG A 93 -17.62 -6.71 14.04
C ARG A 93 -17.76 -5.20 13.98
N THR A 94 -16.68 -4.49 13.71
CA THR A 94 -16.71 -3.06 13.38
C THR A 94 -16.09 -2.86 12.01
N SER A 95 -16.66 -1.97 11.18
CA SER A 95 -16.02 -1.58 9.91
C SER A 95 -14.65 -1.00 10.17
N ILE A 96 -14.59 0.06 10.96
CA ILE A 96 -13.41 0.66 11.54
C ILE A 96 -13.84 1.25 12.89
N ASP A 97 -13.39 0.67 14.00
CA ASP A 97 -13.59 1.25 15.34
C ASP A 97 -12.55 2.35 15.59
N THR A 98 -12.90 3.59 15.28
CA THR A 98 -12.15 4.78 15.73
C THR A 98 -12.80 5.42 16.96
N SER A 99 -13.72 4.72 17.62
CA SER A 99 -14.31 5.20 18.86
C SER A 99 -13.29 5.13 19.99
N ASP A 100 -13.56 5.84 21.08
CA ASP A 100 -12.71 5.83 22.28
C ASP A 100 -11.22 6.07 22.01
N ASN A 101 -10.90 6.91 21.01
CA ASN A 101 -9.54 7.28 20.60
C ASN A 101 -8.68 6.13 20.03
N LYS A 102 -9.27 5.05 19.50
CA LYS A 102 -8.54 3.94 18.86
C LYS A 102 -8.05 4.23 17.43
N GLY A 103 -8.18 5.47 16.97
CA GLY A 103 -7.79 5.88 15.63
C GLY A 103 -8.57 7.09 15.11
N PHE A 104 -8.42 7.39 13.82
CA PHE A 104 -9.13 8.49 13.16
C PHE A 104 -9.30 8.27 11.64
N ILE A 105 -10.14 9.09 11.03
CA ILE A 105 -10.45 9.03 9.60
C ILE A 105 -10.06 10.33 8.90
N ILE A 106 -9.49 10.21 7.70
CA ILE A 106 -9.16 11.31 6.81
C ILE A 106 -10.10 11.24 5.62
N GLN A 107 -10.92 12.26 5.42
CA GLN A 107 -11.91 12.29 4.34
C GLN A 107 -11.48 13.24 3.22
N GLY A 108 -11.57 12.76 1.97
CA GLY A 108 -11.41 13.62 0.80
C GLY A 108 -12.58 14.58 0.63
N VAL A 109 -12.35 15.64 -0.15
CA VAL A 109 -13.30 16.78 -0.31
C VAL A 109 -13.89 16.90 -1.72
N SER A 110 -13.39 16.12 -2.67
CA SER A 110 -13.74 16.11 -4.10
C SER A 110 -13.40 14.75 -4.70
N ASP A 111 -14.08 14.34 -5.78
CA ASP A 111 -13.98 13.05 -6.51
C ASP A 111 -12.55 12.72 -7.06
N ASP A 112 -11.56 12.73 -6.18
CA ASP A 112 -10.13 12.77 -6.48
C ASP A 112 -9.39 11.50 -6.03
N ASN A 113 -10.12 10.53 -5.45
CA ASN A 113 -9.63 9.25 -4.94
C ASN A 113 -8.59 9.36 -3.80
N LEU A 114 -8.84 10.18 -2.77
CA LEU A 114 -7.98 10.19 -1.58
C LEU A 114 -7.88 8.78 -0.94
N GLY A 115 -6.67 8.35 -0.58
CA GLY A 115 -6.44 7.00 -0.07
C GLY A 115 -6.17 5.98 -1.19
N TYR A 116 -5.89 6.44 -2.41
CA TYR A 116 -5.47 5.55 -3.49
C TYR A 116 -4.17 4.82 -3.13
N SER A 117 -3.23 5.56 -2.55
CA SER A 117 -2.02 5.06 -1.92
C SER A 117 -1.88 5.68 -0.52
N VAL A 118 -1.34 4.90 0.41
CA VAL A 118 -1.09 5.31 1.80
C VAL A 118 0.26 4.74 2.24
N SER A 119 0.95 5.44 3.13
CA SER A 119 2.15 4.95 3.82
C SER A 119 2.38 5.78 5.09
N SER A 120 3.26 5.32 5.97
CA SER A 120 3.97 6.23 6.87
C SER A 120 4.74 7.27 6.05
N ALA A 121 4.90 8.47 6.59
CA ALA A 121 5.80 9.49 6.08
C ALA A 121 7.12 9.55 6.88
N GLY A 122 7.30 8.69 7.90
CA GLY A 122 8.40 8.82 8.85
C GLY A 122 8.21 10.05 9.73
N ASP A 123 9.25 10.45 10.44
CA ASP A 123 9.27 11.73 11.16
C ASP A 123 9.77 12.83 10.19
N ILE A 124 8.89 13.31 9.32
CA ILE A 124 9.28 14.23 8.23
C ILE A 124 9.50 15.67 8.74
N ASN A 125 9.04 15.97 9.97
CA ASN A 125 9.12 17.27 10.61
C ASN A 125 10.11 17.33 11.80
N ASP A 126 10.78 16.20 12.11
CA ASP A 126 11.74 16.01 13.19
C ASP A 126 11.19 16.36 14.58
N ASP A 127 9.94 15.99 14.87
CA ASP A 127 9.29 16.17 16.18
C ASP A 127 9.33 14.94 17.09
N GLY A 128 9.86 13.83 16.59
CA GLY A 128 10.02 12.54 17.24
C GLY A 128 8.81 11.60 17.11
N ILE A 129 7.78 11.98 16.35
CA ILE A 129 6.54 11.21 16.18
C ILE A 129 6.37 10.86 14.70
N GLY A 130 5.83 9.66 14.43
CA GLY A 130 5.58 9.23 13.06
C GLY A 130 4.47 10.04 12.39
N ASP A 131 4.71 10.44 11.14
CA ASP A 131 3.74 11.10 10.29
C ASP A 131 3.15 10.13 9.25
N ILE A 132 2.09 10.55 8.56
CA ILE A 132 1.44 9.74 7.51
C ILE A 132 1.29 10.50 6.21
N VAL A 133 1.38 9.76 5.10
CA VAL A 133 1.20 10.29 3.74
C VAL A 133 0.07 9.58 3.00
N ILE A 134 -0.76 10.37 2.32
CA ILE A 134 -1.93 9.90 1.57
C ILE A 134 -1.94 10.49 0.16
N GLY A 135 -2.01 9.61 -0.84
CA GLY A 135 -2.13 9.98 -2.26
C GLY A 135 -3.58 10.18 -2.73
N SER A 136 -3.77 11.17 -3.60
CA SER A 136 -5.03 11.55 -4.24
C SER A 136 -4.79 11.90 -5.73
N PRO A 137 -4.50 10.88 -6.57
CA PRO A 137 -3.93 11.08 -7.90
C PRO A 137 -4.84 11.80 -8.90
N LEU A 138 -6.16 11.85 -8.67
CA LEU A 138 -7.08 12.52 -9.59
C LEU A 138 -7.41 13.95 -9.18
N SER A 139 -6.75 14.51 -8.16
CA SER A 139 -6.94 15.91 -7.79
C SER A 139 -6.50 16.89 -8.88
N ASP A 140 -7.17 18.04 -8.90
CA ASP A 140 -6.96 19.12 -9.86
C ASP A 140 -6.28 20.37 -9.25
N PRO A 141 -5.08 20.28 -8.62
CA PRO A 141 -4.41 21.44 -8.05
C PRO A 141 -4.11 22.49 -9.12
N ASN A 142 -4.18 23.77 -8.75
CA ASN A 142 -3.83 24.88 -9.65
C ASN A 142 -4.59 24.88 -11.00
N ASN A 143 -5.79 24.28 -11.04
CA ASN A 143 -6.60 24.04 -12.25
C ASN A 143 -5.91 23.13 -13.29
N GLN A 144 -5.02 22.24 -12.84
CA GLN A 144 -4.36 21.26 -13.68
C GLN A 144 -5.06 19.92 -13.51
N SER A 145 -5.83 19.53 -14.52
CA SER A 145 -6.68 18.32 -14.43
C SER A 145 -5.83 17.08 -14.17
N ASN A 146 -6.20 16.27 -13.16
CA ASN A 146 -5.53 15.04 -12.75
C ASN A 146 -4.01 15.21 -12.59
N ALA A 147 -3.55 16.39 -12.14
CA ALA A 147 -2.14 16.54 -11.77
C ALA A 147 -1.83 15.76 -10.48
N GLY A 148 -2.86 15.53 -9.65
CA GLY A 148 -2.78 14.79 -8.40
C GLY A 148 -2.33 15.65 -7.22
N LYS A 149 -2.68 15.20 -6.03
CA LYS A 149 -2.23 15.78 -4.76
C LYS A 149 -1.76 14.68 -3.83
N THR A 150 -0.83 15.04 -2.96
CA THR A 150 -0.43 14.23 -1.81
C THR A 150 -0.61 15.05 -0.54
N TYR A 151 -1.10 14.41 0.51
CA TYR A 151 -1.34 15.03 1.82
C TYR A 151 -0.45 14.36 2.84
N VAL A 152 0.23 15.15 3.66
CA VAL A 152 0.94 14.67 4.86
C VAL A 152 0.19 15.18 6.06
N VAL A 153 -0.10 14.30 7.02
CA VAL A 153 -0.71 14.64 8.31
C VAL A 153 0.31 14.34 9.39
N PHE A 154 0.56 15.32 10.26
CA PHE A 154 1.53 15.14 11.33
C PHE A 154 0.99 14.29 12.47
N GLY A 155 1.83 13.40 12.98
CA GLY A 155 1.65 12.69 14.23
C GLY A 155 1.59 13.65 15.42
N LYS A 156 1.05 13.19 16.54
CA LYS A 156 1.04 13.94 17.81
C LYS A 156 0.55 13.06 18.96
N THR A 157 1.04 13.36 20.17
CA THR A 157 0.57 12.74 21.41
C THR A 157 -0.81 13.25 21.85
N ASP A 158 -1.17 14.49 21.50
CA ASP A 158 -2.51 14.99 21.82
C ASP A 158 -3.59 14.21 21.05
N LEU A 159 -4.76 14.00 21.66
CA LEU A 159 -5.91 13.34 21.02
C LEU A 159 -6.22 13.85 19.60
N PHE A 160 -6.42 12.93 18.66
CA PHE A 160 -6.87 13.26 17.31
C PHE A 160 -8.37 13.58 17.29
N ASN A 161 -8.77 14.44 16.36
CA ASN A 161 -10.18 14.48 16.00
C ASN A 161 -10.51 13.19 15.26
N GLN A 162 -11.64 12.57 15.61
CA GLN A 162 -12.11 11.34 14.95
C GLN A 162 -12.21 11.47 13.42
N THR A 163 -12.40 12.70 12.90
CA THR A 163 -12.26 12.99 11.47
C THR A 163 -11.37 14.21 11.25
N ILE A 164 -10.36 14.06 10.40
CA ILE A 164 -9.46 15.12 9.97
C ILE A 164 -9.97 15.72 8.65
N ASP A 165 -10.17 17.04 8.66
CA ASP A 165 -10.43 17.82 7.45
C ASP A 165 -9.10 18.19 6.78
N ILE A 166 -8.80 17.56 5.65
CA ILE A 166 -7.56 17.80 4.88
C ILE A 166 -7.42 19.25 4.38
N SER A 167 -8.50 20.02 4.31
CA SER A 167 -8.44 21.44 3.94
C SER A 167 -7.92 22.33 5.06
N SER A 168 -7.80 21.79 6.28
CA SER A 168 -7.27 22.48 7.45
C SER A 168 -5.75 22.39 7.61
N LEU A 169 -5.08 21.58 6.79
CA LEU A 169 -3.62 21.41 6.79
C LEU A 169 -2.92 22.75 6.48
N ASN A 170 -1.99 23.15 7.34
CA ASN A 170 -1.43 24.51 7.32
C ASN A 170 0.05 24.61 7.70
N GLY A 171 0.76 23.48 7.79
CA GLY A 171 2.16 23.40 8.18
C GLY A 171 2.38 23.16 9.68
N THR A 172 1.34 23.25 10.53
CA THR A 172 1.43 22.88 11.96
C THR A 172 0.75 21.57 12.32
N ASN A 173 -0.02 21.01 11.39
CA ASN A 173 -0.79 19.77 11.54
C ASN A 173 -0.68 18.88 10.30
N GLY A 174 0.36 19.11 9.49
CA GLY A 174 0.54 18.53 8.16
C GLY A 174 0.45 19.57 7.04
N PHE A 175 0.65 19.11 5.81
CA PHE A 175 0.77 19.97 4.61
C PHE A 175 0.31 19.25 3.33
N VAL A 176 0.29 20.01 2.23
CA VAL A 176 -0.17 19.54 0.91
C VAL A 176 0.94 19.65 -0.11
N ILE A 177 1.04 18.65 -0.99
CA ILE A 177 1.96 18.61 -2.12
C ILE A 177 1.13 18.56 -3.40
N ASN A 178 1.32 19.55 -4.27
CA ASN A 178 0.54 19.73 -5.49
C ASN A 178 1.30 19.18 -6.70
N GLY A 179 0.61 18.37 -7.52
CA GLY A 179 1.10 17.82 -8.77
C GLY A 179 1.59 18.86 -9.78
N ALA A 180 2.60 18.48 -10.57
CA ALA A 180 3.32 19.41 -11.43
C ALA A 180 2.55 19.82 -12.69
N LYS A 181 1.99 18.85 -13.42
CA LYS A 181 1.33 19.05 -14.72
C LYS A 181 0.04 18.25 -14.83
N ALA A 182 -0.87 18.73 -15.69
CA ALA A 182 -2.13 18.03 -15.95
C ALA A 182 -1.89 16.60 -16.48
N GLY A 183 -2.53 15.62 -15.85
CA GLY A 183 -2.45 14.21 -16.19
C GLY A 183 -1.24 13.46 -15.64
N ASP A 184 -0.41 14.10 -14.80
CA ASP A 184 0.74 13.46 -14.14
C ASP A 184 0.31 12.40 -13.11
N GLU A 185 -0.90 12.51 -12.57
CA GLU A 185 -1.46 11.61 -11.54
C GLU A 185 -0.54 11.43 -10.31
N SER A 186 0.10 12.52 -9.84
CA SER A 186 0.99 12.46 -8.66
C SER A 186 0.25 12.00 -7.41
N GLY A 187 0.92 11.20 -6.57
CA GLY A 187 0.28 10.51 -5.45
C GLY A 187 -0.36 9.17 -5.87
N ARG A 188 -0.02 8.66 -7.05
CA ARG A 188 -0.41 7.30 -7.47
C ARG A 188 0.20 6.24 -6.56
N SER A 189 1.45 6.46 -6.17
CA SER A 189 2.20 5.71 -5.17
C SER A 189 2.92 6.71 -4.25
N VAL A 190 3.06 6.36 -2.97
CA VAL A 190 3.76 7.16 -1.96
C VAL A 190 4.52 6.21 -1.03
N SER A 191 5.66 6.64 -0.50
CA SER A 191 6.42 5.88 0.49
C SER A 191 7.30 6.79 1.35
N ASN A 192 7.36 6.56 2.66
CA ASN A 192 8.55 6.89 3.44
C ASN A 192 9.74 6.16 2.82
N ILE A 193 10.83 6.87 2.56
CA ILE A 193 12.08 6.30 2.02
C ILE A 193 13.24 6.41 3.01
N GLY A 194 12.98 6.88 4.23
CA GLY A 194 13.98 7.25 5.22
C GLY A 194 14.78 8.45 4.77
N ASP A 195 15.89 8.71 5.45
CA ASP A 195 16.82 9.79 5.12
C ASP A 195 17.69 9.43 3.90
N ILE A 196 17.22 9.77 2.69
CA ILE A 196 17.95 9.50 1.44
C ILE A 196 19.13 10.48 1.25
N ASN A 197 19.09 11.61 1.96
CA ASN A 197 20.06 12.69 1.80
C ASN A 197 21.11 12.74 2.94
N GLY A 198 20.95 11.96 4.01
CA GLY A 198 21.86 11.90 5.14
C GLY A 198 21.83 13.12 6.08
N ASP A 199 20.76 13.92 6.09
CA ASP A 199 20.62 15.07 7.00
C ASP A 199 20.05 14.73 8.38
N GLY A 200 19.59 13.50 8.56
CA GLY A 200 19.04 12.96 9.79
C GLY A 200 17.52 12.99 9.89
N VAL A 201 16.80 13.52 8.89
CA VAL A 201 15.33 13.60 8.87
C VAL A 201 14.77 12.68 7.79
N ASP A 202 13.61 12.06 8.06
CA ASP A 202 12.99 11.16 7.08
C ASP A 202 12.49 11.91 5.84
N ASP A 203 12.68 11.30 4.67
CA ASP A 203 12.24 11.83 3.38
C ASP A 203 11.08 11.02 2.78
N LEU A 204 10.35 11.65 1.86
CA LEU A 204 9.18 11.09 1.18
C LEU A 204 9.41 10.94 -0.32
N ALA A 205 8.99 9.82 -0.91
CA ALA A 205 8.88 9.66 -2.35
C ALA A 205 7.42 9.62 -2.85
N ILE A 206 7.17 10.23 -4.01
CA ILE A 206 5.86 10.34 -4.65
C ILE A 206 5.95 9.95 -6.13
N GLY A 207 5.09 9.03 -6.54
CA GLY A 207 4.98 8.57 -7.91
C GLY A 207 3.98 9.40 -8.71
N ALA A 208 4.39 9.81 -9.91
CA ALA A 208 3.61 10.53 -10.90
C ALA A 208 3.77 9.85 -12.27
N PRO A 209 3.23 8.62 -12.44
CA PRO A 209 3.41 7.83 -13.65
C PRO A 209 2.83 8.46 -14.92
N GLY A 210 1.98 9.49 -14.77
CA GLY A 210 1.08 9.95 -15.81
C GLY A 210 -0.04 8.96 -16.07
N GLY A 211 -1.15 9.44 -16.63
CA GLY A 211 -2.26 8.58 -17.01
C GLY A 211 -1.86 7.42 -17.95
N ILE A 212 -2.72 6.40 -18.01
CA ILE A 212 -2.49 5.19 -18.81
C ILE A 212 -2.29 5.56 -20.30
N GLY A 213 -1.05 5.44 -20.80
CA GLY A 213 -0.68 5.66 -22.21
C GLY A 213 0.49 6.63 -22.41
N ASN A 214 1.53 6.17 -23.13
CA ASN A 214 2.71 6.92 -23.63
C ASN A 214 3.30 8.04 -22.74
N SER A 215 3.22 7.91 -21.41
CA SER A 215 3.93 8.74 -20.46
C SER A 215 5.27 8.08 -20.12
N LEU A 216 6.32 8.89 -19.93
CA LEU A 216 7.58 8.45 -19.31
C LEU A 216 7.44 8.35 -17.78
N GLY A 217 6.40 8.98 -17.21
CA GLY A 217 6.23 9.10 -15.78
C GLY A 217 7.36 9.88 -15.11
N SER A 218 7.20 10.12 -13.82
CA SER A 218 8.21 10.73 -12.94
C SER A 218 8.01 10.23 -11.53
N ALA A 219 9.08 10.28 -10.75
CA ALA A 219 9.01 10.22 -9.30
C ALA A 219 9.57 11.52 -8.72
N TYR A 220 9.17 11.85 -7.51
CA TYR A 220 9.65 13.02 -6.79
C TYR A 220 10.07 12.60 -5.40
N VAL A 221 11.22 13.10 -4.95
CA VAL A 221 11.62 13.03 -3.54
C VAL A 221 11.36 14.40 -2.93
N ILE A 222 10.77 14.41 -1.73
CA ILE A 222 10.54 15.57 -0.90
C ILE A 222 11.34 15.40 0.38
N PHE A 223 12.20 16.37 0.67
CA PHE A 223 13.05 16.30 1.85
C PHE A 223 12.30 16.69 3.12
N GLY A 224 12.57 15.96 4.21
CA GLY A 224 12.16 16.32 5.56
C GLY A 224 12.84 17.59 6.07
N SER A 225 12.35 18.14 7.19
CA SER A 225 12.99 19.31 7.81
C SER A 225 12.56 19.57 9.25
N GLU A 226 13.54 19.87 10.11
CA GLU A 226 13.34 20.42 11.47
C GLU A 226 12.84 21.88 11.49
N GLU A 227 12.84 22.57 10.34
CA GLU A 227 12.52 24.00 10.27
C GLU A 227 11.00 24.23 10.32
N SER A 228 10.53 24.84 11.41
CA SER A 228 9.10 25.07 11.68
C SER A 228 8.29 25.81 10.60
N ASP A 229 8.93 26.52 9.66
CA ASP A 229 8.25 27.20 8.56
C ASP A 229 8.35 26.51 7.20
N TYR A 230 9.05 25.37 7.14
CA TYR A 230 9.33 24.63 5.93
C TYR A 230 8.04 24.14 5.26
N PHE A 231 7.05 23.68 6.03
CA PHE A 231 5.79 23.14 5.53
C PHE A 231 4.60 24.13 5.58
N ASN A 232 4.82 25.41 5.90
CA ASN A 232 3.76 26.43 6.03
C ASN A 232 3.00 26.74 4.73
N ASN A 233 3.56 26.37 3.57
CA ASN A 233 2.91 26.54 2.28
C ASN A 233 2.94 25.21 1.52
N PRO A 234 1.94 24.96 0.65
CA PRO A 234 1.96 23.78 -0.19
C PRO A 234 3.26 23.68 -1.00
N ILE A 235 3.80 22.46 -1.11
CA ILE A 235 4.94 22.17 -1.97
C ILE A 235 4.42 21.95 -3.39
N GLU A 236 5.09 22.55 -4.37
CA GLU A 236 4.70 22.47 -5.78
C GLU A 236 5.69 21.60 -6.53
N LEU A 237 5.28 20.42 -7.02
CA LEU A 237 6.17 19.53 -7.76
C LEU A 237 6.68 20.15 -9.07
N SER A 238 5.98 21.16 -9.59
CA SER A 238 6.43 21.95 -10.75
C SER A 238 7.67 22.81 -10.47
N ASN A 239 7.98 23.08 -9.20
CA ASN A 239 9.19 23.76 -8.75
C ASN A 239 9.41 23.50 -7.24
N LEU A 240 10.28 22.55 -6.93
CA LEU A 240 10.54 22.13 -5.55
C LEU A 240 11.29 23.17 -4.71
N ASP A 241 11.93 24.17 -5.33
CA ASP A 241 12.66 25.26 -4.63
C ASP A 241 13.66 24.76 -3.57
N GLY A 242 14.35 23.64 -3.88
CA GLY A 242 15.33 23.03 -2.98
C GLY A 242 14.76 22.05 -1.95
N LYS A 243 13.44 21.85 -1.91
CA LYS A 243 12.77 20.91 -0.99
C LYS A 243 12.77 19.46 -1.45
N GLY A 244 13.64 19.10 -2.39
CA GLY A 244 13.61 17.81 -3.06
C GLY A 244 14.12 17.84 -4.49
N PHE A 245 13.92 16.74 -5.22
CA PHE A 245 14.30 16.60 -6.62
C PHE A 245 13.31 15.75 -7.44
N GLU A 246 13.30 15.95 -8.76
CA GLU A 246 12.54 15.14 -9.73
C GLU A 246 13.43 14.02 -10.30
N ILE A 247 12.86 12.83 -10.44
CA ILE A 247 13.45 11.68 -11.14
C ILE A 247 12.63 11.43 -12.40
N GLN A 248 13.24 11.66 -13.55
CA GLN A 248 12.57 11.53 -14.84
C GLN A 248 12.65 10.08 -15.34
N GLY A 249 11.52 9.53 -15.79
CA GLY A 249 11.49 8.19 -16.35
C GLY A 249 12.22 8.05 -17.69
N SER A 250 12.53 6.81 -18.05
CA SER A 250 13.45 6.46 -19.14
C SER A 250 12.80 6.59 -20.52
N GLU A 251 13.53 7.19 -21.46
CA GLU A 251 13.28 7.17 -22.90
C GLU A 251 13.86 5.92 -23.60
N LEU A 252 14.73 5.15 -22.94
CA LEU A 252 15.41 3.98 -23.53
C LEU A 252 14.43 2.90 -23.97
N PHE A 253 13.32 2.76 -23.24
CA PHE A 253 12.23 1.87 -23.57
C PHE A 253 10.93 2.67 -23.60
N THR A 254 10.24 2.68 -24.74
CA THR A 254 9.06 3.53 -24.92
C THR A 254 7.93 3.15 -23.96
N ASN A 255 7.28 4.15 -23.36
CA ASN A 255 6.03 4.06 -22.60
C ASN A 255 6.16 3.32 -21.27
N ARG A 256 7.05 3.80 -20.39
CA ARG A 256 7.29 3.22 -19.07
C ARG A 256 6.86 4.24 -18.05
N ASN A 257 5.82 3.91 -17.29
CA ASN A 257 5.16 4.80 -16.35
C ASN A 257 5.97 4.89 -15.04
N ALA A 258 7.17 5.49 -15.08
CA ALA A 258 8.01 5.61 -13.89
C ALA A 258 7.25 6.29 -12.74
N GLY A 259 7.34 5.74 -11.53
CA GLY A 259 6.51 6.14 -10.40
C GLY A 259 5.17 5.39 -10.32
N TRP A 260 4.98 4.33 -11.13
CA TRP A 260 3.83 3.43 -11.02
C TRP A 260 3.73 2.82 -9.63
N ALA A 261 4.84 2.30 -9.14
CA ALA A 261 5.02 1.82 -7.78
C ALA A 261 6.30 2.45 -7.21
N ILE A 262 6.30 2.76 -5.91
CA ILE A 262 7.43 3.35 -5.20
C ILE A 262 7.55 2.65 -3.85
N SER A 263 8.77 2.41 -3.41
CA SER A 263 9.10 1.97 -2.06
C SER A 263 10.49 2.45 -1.66
N ALA A 264 10.76 2.51 -0.36
CA ALA A 264 12.13 2.44 0.13
C ALA A 264 12.85 1.22 -0.46
N ALA A 265 14.16 1.33 -0.64
CA ALA A 265 15.04 0.24 -1.06
C ALA A 265 16.02 -0.20 0.04
N GLY A 266 15.96 0.43 1.22
CA GLY A 266 16.99 0.25 2.25
C GLY A 266 18.34 0.81 1.80
N ASP A 267 19.44 0.35 2.39
CA ASP A 267 20.80 0.60 1.87
C ASP A 267 21.22 -0.60 1.00
N ILE A 268 20.83 -0.58 -0.27
CA ILE A 268 21.02 -1.74 -1.18
C ILE A 268 22.46 -1.83 -1.69
N ASN A 269 23.21 -0.72 -1.63
CA ASN A 269 24.57 -0.61 -2.14
C ASN A 269 25.66 -0.55 -1.04
N GLY A 270 25.22 -0.60 0.23
CA GLY A 270 26.05 -0.68 1.42
C GLY A 270 26.85 0.58 1.72
N ASP A 271 26.44 1.74 1.21
CA ASP A 271 27.16 3.02 1.37
C ASP A 271 26.71 3.83 2.60
N GLY A 272 25.71 3.33 3.32
CA GLY A 272 25.15 3.90 4.54
C GLY A 272 24.03 4.91 4.33
N PHE A 273 23.68 5.25 3.10
CA PHE A 273 22.51 6.08 2.79
C PHE A 273 21.29 5.19 2.48
N LYS A 274 20.09 5.72 2.70
CA LYS A 274 18.87 5.06 2.25
C LYS A 274 18.67 5.28 0.76
N ASP A 275 18.18 4.25 0.07
CA ASP A 275 17.94 4.21 -1.36
C ASP A 275 16.44 4.17 -1.67
N LEU A 276 16.11 4.48 -2.93
CA LEU A 276 14.73 4.52 -3.42
C LEU A 276 14.53 3.53 -4.58
N LEU A 277 13.47 2.71 -4.51
CA LEU A 277 13.06 1.80 -5.58
C LEU A 277 11.79 2.32 -6.29
N ILE A 278 11.87 2.38 -7.62
CA ILE A 278 10.80 2.85 -8.50
C ILE A 278 10.44 1.76 -9.49
N GLY A 279 9.18 1.32 -9.47
CA GLY A 279 8.57 0.50 -10.51
C GLY A 279 8.09 1.35 -11.68
N ALA A 280 8.40 0.92 -12.91
CA ALA A 280 8.05 1.62 -14.14
C ALA A 280 7.27 0.70 -15.11
N SER A 281 6.33 -0.06 -14.55
CA SER A 281 5.49 -0.97 -15.33
C SER A 281 4.37 -0.21 -16.06
N ASN A 282 4.15 -0.53 -17.33
CA ASN A 282 2.94 -0.10 -18.03
C ASN A 282 1.93 -1.24 -17.95
N PRO A 283 0.90 -1.15 -17.07
CA PRO A 283 -0.03 -2.25 -16.88
C PRO A 283 -0.84 -2.58 -18.15
N GLY A 284 -0.88 -1.68 -19.15
CA GLY A 284 -1.69 -1.89 -20.35
C GLY A 284 -3.15 -2.27 -20.04
N ASN A 285 -3.90 -2.73 -21.03
CA ASN A 285 -5.30 -3.13 -20.88
C ASN A 285 -5.48 -4.55 -20.29
N ASN A 286 -4.74 -4.89 -19.22
CA ASN A 286 -4.91 -6.09 -18.38
C ASN A 286 -4.80 -7.47 -19.06
N GLU A 287 -4.51 -7.54 -20.37
CA GLU A 287 -4.60 -8.78 -21.15
C GLU A 287 -3.28 -9.25 -21.79
N SER A 288 -2.20 -8.47 -21.72
CA SER A 288 -0.86 -8.90 -22.15
C SER A 288 0.16 -8.02 -21.42
N GLY A 289 1.06 -8.63 -20.64
CA GLY A 289 2.10 -7.87 -19.95
C GLY A 289 3.00 -7.12 -20.93
N THR A 290 3.83 -6.23 -20.40
CA THR A 290 4.85 -5.52 -21.18
C THR A 290 6.22 -5.88 -20.64
N ILE A 291 7.29 -5.56 -21.38
CA ILE A 291 8.62 -5.42 -20.79
C ILE A 291 8.49 -4.51 -19.57
N GLY A 292 8.94 -5.00 -18.42
CA GLY A 292 8.93 -4.28 -17.16
C GLY A 292 10.32 -3.79 -16.79
N GLU A 293 10.34 -2.68 -16.07
CA GLU A 293 11.53 -1.97 -15.63
C GLU A 293 11.35 -1.47 -14.21
N SER A 294 12.44 -1.41 -13.48
CA SER A 294 12.54 -0.78 -12.18
C SER A 294 13.89 -0.07 -12.05
N TYR A 295 13.92 0.98 -11.25
CA TYR A 295 15.09 1.81 -11.03
C TYR A 295 15.35 1.89 -9.54
N VAL A 296 16.59 1.67 -9.14
CA VAL A 296 17.08 2.03 -7.81
C VAL A 296 17.80 3.36 -7.94
N ILE A 297 17.51 4.31 -7.07
CA ILE A 297 18.22 5.57 -6.93
C ILE A 297 19.04 5.49 -5.65
N PHE A 298 20.36 5.67 -5.76
CA PHE A 298 21.25 5.63 -4.61
C PHE A 298 21.20 6.92 -3.81
N GLY A 299 21.11 6.80 -2.50
CA GLY A 299 21.17 7.87 -1.53
C GLY A 299 22.52 8.60 -1.53
N LYS A 300 22.52 9.87 -1.13
CA LYS A 300 23.72 10.70 -1.00
C LYS A 300 23.40 12.09 -0.45
N GLU A 301 24.43 12.73 0.12
CA GLU A 301 24.37 14.10 0.66
C GLU A 301 23.77 15.18 -0.27
N ASN A 302 23.91 15.04 -1.59
CA ASN A 302 23.52 16.11 -2.51
C ASN A 302 22.93 15.57 -3.81
N PHE A 303 21.74 16.06 -4.13
CA PHE A 303 21.05 15.79 -5.39
C PHE A 303 20.99 17.03 -6.27
N ASP A 304 21.12 16.82 -7.58
CA ASP A 304 20.69 17.82 -8.55
C ASP A 304 19.16 17.91 -8.52
N SER A 305 18.59 19.06 -8.87
CA SER A 305 17.12 19.26 -8.87
C SER A 305 16.37 18.29 -9.79
N THR A 306 17.08 17.67 -10.73
CA THR A 306 16.54 16.69 -11.66
C THR A 306 17.57 15.59 -11.90
N LEU A 307 17.19 14.35 -11.65
CA LEU A 307 17.95 13.16 -11.98
C LEU A 307 17.41 12.55 -13.28
N ASN A 308 18.31 12.33 -14.24
CA ASN A 308 17.98 11.69 -15.52
C ASN A 308 18.58 10.27 -15.56
N ILE A 309 17.70 9.28 -15.53
CA ILE A 309 18.08 7.87 -15.47
C ILE A 309 18.68 7.32 -16.78
N ASP A 310 18.53 8.04 -17.89
CA ASP A 310 19.19 7.73 -19.17
C ASP A 310 20.56 8.39 -19.31
N GLY A 311 21.00 9.09 -18.27
CA GLY A 311 22.28 9.75 -18.24
C GLY A 311 23.43 8.73 -18.39
N PRO A 312 24.52 9.08 -19.12
CA PRO A 312 25.64 8.16 -19.32
C PRO A 312 26.41 7.81 -18.03
N ASN A 313 26.10 8.48 -16.92
CA ASN A 313 26.71 8.25 -15.61
C ASN A 313 25.70 7.74 -14.57
N PHE A 314 24.48 7.36 -14.97
CA PHE A 314 23.45 6.94 -14.04
C PHE A 314 23.89 5.77 -13.14
N GLY A 315 24.79 4.90 -13.61
CA GLY A 315 25.36 3.82 -12.79
C GLY A 315 26.12 4.26 -11.52
N ASN A 316 26.42 5.57 -11.34
CA ASN A 316 26.93 6.11 -10.08
C ASN A 316 25.82 6.60 -9.14
N ASP A 317 24.64 6.86 -9.69
CA ASP A 317 23.48 7.44 -9.00
C ASP A 317 22.36 6.40 -8.81
N GLY A 318 22.54 5.18 -9.31
CA GLY A 318 21.51 4.15 -9.27
C GLY A 318 21.78 2.92 -10.13
N LEU A 319 20.76 2.07 -10.21
CA LEU A 319 20.76 0.79 -10.91
C LEU A 319 19.47 0.63 -11.73
N ILE A 320 19.56 0.08 -12.94
CA ILE A 320 18.38 -0.33 -13.72
C ILE A 320 18.20 -1.85 -13.62
N ILE A 321 16.98 -2.27 -13.31
CA ILE A 321 16.55 -3.68 -13.27
C ILE A 321 15.47 -3.85 -14.33
N TYR A 322 15.64 -4.77 -15.27
CA TYR A 322 14.76 -4.87 -16.42
C TYR A 322 14.56 -6.31 -16.90
N SER A 323 13.45 -6.53 -17.60
CA SER A 323 13.08 -7.82 -18.16
C SER A 323 13.15 -7.78 -19.68
N TYR A 324 14.33 -7.89 -20.28
CA TYR A 324 14.46 -7.98 -21.75
C TYR A 324 15.11 -9.28 -22.17
N ASN A 325 14.39 -10.07 -22.97
CA ASN A 325 14.88 -11.36 -23.45
C ASN A 325 15.27 -11.27 -24.93
N GLU A 326 16.57 -11.15 -25.20
CA GLU A 326 17.11 -11.10 -26.57
C GLU A 326 16.79 -12.38 -27.38
N ASP A 327 16.72 -13.53 -26.69
CA ASP A 327 16.51 -14.83 -27.32
C ASP A 327 15.03 -15.14 -27.57
N ASN A 328 14.13 -14.61 -26.72
CA ASN A 328 12.68 -14.74 -26.89
C ASN A 328 11.90 -13.47 -26.44
N PRO A 329 11.76 -12.46 -27.32
CA PRO A 329 11.06 -11.20 -27.03
C PRO A 329 9.53 -11.30 -26.85
N ASN A 330 8.97 -12.50 -26.67
CA ASN A 330 7.58 -12.68 -26.25
C ASN A 330 7.46 -13.11 -24.79
N ASP A 331 8.56 -13.59 -24.18
CA ASP A 331 8.60 -14.05 -22.78
C ASP A 331 8.89 -12.89 -21.80
N ASP A 332 9.25 -11.71 -22.32
CA ASP A 332 9.57 -10.52 -21.55
C ASP A 332 8.34 -9.67 -21.18
N ASN A 333 7.14 -10.06 -21.63
CA ASN A 333 5.86 -9.44 -21.31
C ASN A 333 5.35 -9.82 -19.92
N ASN A 334 6.16 -9.59 -18.89
CA ASN A 334 5.87 -10.00 -17.51
C ASN A 334 5.50 -8.83 -16.57
N SER A 335 5.65 -7.59 -17.04
CA SER A 335 5.37 -6.36 -16.32
C SER A 335 6.14 -6.22 -15.00
N LEU A 336 7.41 -6.66 -14.95
CA LEU A 336 8.35 -6.37 -13.86
C LEU A 336 8.25 -4.90 -13.41
N GLY A 337 8.27 -4.69 -12.09
CA GLY A 337 8.06 -3.37 -11.49
C GLY A 337 6.60 -2.98 -11.38
N TYR A 338 5.67 -3.95 -11.48
CA TYR A 338 4.24 -3.71 -11.23
C TYR A 338 3.99 -3.34 -9.76
N SER A 339 4.71 -4.02 -8.87
CA SER A 339 4.81 -3.73 -7.45
C SER A 339 6.28 -3.86 -7.04
N VAL A 340 6.68 -3.08 -6.04
CA VAL A 340 8.05 -3.04 -5.53
C VAL A 340 8.03 -2.85 -4.02
N SER A 341 9.01 -3.41 -3.32
CA SER A 341 9.28 -3.15 -1.91
C SER A 341 10.75 -3.38 -1.58
N ASP A 342 11.24 -2.78 -0.50
CA ASP A 342 12.37 -3.36 0.22
C ASP A 342 11.98 -4.76 0.73
N ALA A 343 12.95 -5.66 0.75
CA ALA A 343 12.85 -6.98 1.36
C ALA A 343 13.50 -7.02 2.76
N GLY A 344 14.21 -5.96 3.15
CA GLY A 344 15.16 -6.01 4.27
C GLY A 344 16.31 -6.97 3.97
N ASP A 345 17.15 -7.27 4.95
CA ASP A 345 18.18 -8.29 4.84
C ASP A 345 17.55 -9.70 4.93
N ILE A 346 17.18 -10.28 3.78
CA ILE A 346 16.46 -11.56 3.73
C ILE A 346 17.40 -12.76 3.85
N ASN A 347 18.70 -12.53 3.59
CA ASN A 347 19.74 -13.55 3.53
C ASN A 347 20.73 -13.50 4.71
N GLY A 348 20.56 -12.55 5.63
CA GLY A 348 21.37 -12.41 6.84
C GLY A 348 22.78 -11.88 6.61
N ASP A 349 23.07 -11.21 5.48
CA ASP A 349 24.40 -10.68 5.17
C ASP A 349 24.65 -9.25 5.68
N GLY A 350 23.61 -8.63 6.25
CA GLY A 350 23.61 -7.30 6.86
C GLY A 350 23.34 -6.16 5.89
N ILE A 351 22.92 -6.44 4.66
CA ILE A 351 22.58 -5.45 3.63
C ILE A 351 21.12 -5.63 3.25
N ASP A 352 20.41 -4.51 3.06
CA ASP A 352 19.01 -4.57 2.66
C ASP A 352 18.90 -5.16 1.24
N ASP A 353 17.86 -5.96 0.97
CA ASP A 353 17.55 -6.55 -0.32
C ASP A 353 16.26 -5.95 -0.92
N LEU A 354 15.94 -6.28 -2.18
CA LEU A 354 14.72 -5.80 -2.86
C LEU A 354 13.81 -6.95 -3.27
N ILE A 355 12.49 -6.68 -3.34
CA ILE A 355 11.51 -7.55 -4.01
C ILE A 355 10.74 -6.79 -5.08
N ILE A 356 10.64 -7.38 -6.28
CA ILE A 356 9.99 -6.78 -7.45
C ILE A 356 8.97 -7.75 -8.06
N GLY A 357 7.72 -7.33 -8.14
CA GLY A 357 6.62 -8.11 -8.69
C GLY A 357 6.52 -8.05 -10.23
N ALA A 358 6.21 -9.19 -10.84
CA ALA A 358 5.95 -9.39 -12.26
C ALA A 358 4.74 -10.32 -12.47
N PRO A 359 3.51 -9.81 -12.25
CA PRO A 359 2.30 -10.65 -12.15
C PRO A 359 1.88 -11.34 -13.43
N TYR A 360 2.47 -10.98 -14.58
CA TYR A 360 2.17 -11.59 -15.88
C TYR A 360 3.29 -12.50 -16.37
N ALA A 361 4.27 -12.82 -15.52
CA ALA A 361 5.21 -13.89 -15.82
C ALA A 361 4.48 -15.25 -15.87
N ASP A 362 5.00 -16.17 -16.69
CA ASP A 362 4.41 -17.49 -16.92
C ASP A 362 5.28 -18.69 -16.45
N PRO A 363 5.96 -18.64 -15.29
CA PRO A 363 6.88 -19.72 -14.89
C PRO A 363 6.19 -21.09 -14.75
N ASN A 364 4.93 -21.11 -14.29
CA ASN A 364 4.17 -22.32 -13.98
C ASN A 364 2.81 -22.37 -14.70
N GLY A 365 2.69 -21.65 -15.82
CA GLY A 365 1.45 -21.52 -16.59
C GLY A 365 1.01 -20.06 -16.75
N ASN A 366 -0.07 -19.86 -17.50
CA ASN A 366 -0.53 -18.52 -17.93
C ASN A 366 -0.86 -17.64 -16.72
N ASN A 367 -0.27 -16.45 -16.68
CA ASN A 367 -0.34 -15.45 -15.62
C ASN A 367 -0.15 -16.08 -14.24
N SER A 368 0.82 -17.00 -14.10
CA SER A 368 1.17 -17.51 -12.77
C SER A 368 1.83 -16.45 -11.90
N GLY A 369 2.51 -15.50 -12.55
CA GLY A 369 3.25 -14.42 -11.91
C GLY A 369 4.55 -14.90 -11.29
N SER A 370 5.46 -13.96 -11.14
CA SER A 370 6.72 -14.14 -10.41
C SER A 370 6.99 -12.92 -9.55
N SER A 371 7.78 -13.10 -8.51
CA SER A 371 8.49 -12.01 -7.83
C SER A 371 10.00 -12.29 -7.88
N TYR A 372 10.81 -11.25 -8.01
CA TYR A 372 12.26 -11.35 -8.08
C TYR A 372 12.84 -10.69 -6.84
N VAL A 373 13.64 -11.43 -6.10
CA VAL A 373 14.42 -10.90 -4.98
C VAL A 373 15.81 -10.57 -5.50
N ILE A 374 16.26 -9.34 -5.31
CA ILE A 374 17.60 -8.87 -5.71
C ILE A 374 18.40 -8.65 -4.43
N TYR A 375 19.55 -9.29 -4.33
CA TYR A 375 20.42 -9.11 -3.18
C TYR A 375 21.17 -7.78 -3.21
N GLY A 376 21.31 -7.19 -2.03
CA GLY A 376 22.20 -6.08 -1.77
C GLY A 376 23.66 -6.39 -2.02
N ARG A 377 24.44 -5.32 -2.14
CA ARG A 377 25.85 -5.36 -2.48
C ARG A 377 26.59 -4.45 -1.53
N SER A 378 27.65 -4.95 -0.89
CA SER A 378 28.54 -4.09 -0.09
C SER A 378 29.45 -3.25 -0.98
N GLU A 379 30.05 -2.20 -0.40
CA GLU A 379 31.09 -1.40 -1.06
C GLU A 379 32.26 -2.24 -1.61
N ASP A 380 32.56 -3.39 -1.00
CA ASP A 380 33.62 -4.31 -1.42
C ASP A 380 33.22 -5.18 -2.63
N ASN A 381 31.92 -5.26 -2.95
CA ASN A 381 31.35 -5.98 -4.09
C ASN A 381 30.21 -5.17 -4.75
N PRO A 382 30.49 -3.96 -5.28
CA PRO A 382 29.45 -3.04 -5.72
C PRO A 382 28.76 -3.53 -7.00
N PHE A 383 27.55 -3.02 -7.26
CA PHE A 383 26.92 -3.17 -8.57
C PHE A 383 27.81 -2.57 -9.67
N THR A 384 28.19 -3.35 -10.67
CA THR A 384 29.01 -2.87 -11.80
C THR A 384 28.22 -2.70 -13.09
N ASP A 385 27.05 -3.32 -13.18
CA ASP A 385 26.21 -3.37 -14.37
C ASP A 385 24.73 -3.42 -13.97
N ASN A 386 23.86 -3.00 -14.88
CA ASN A 386 22.41 -3.15 -14.74
C ASN A 386 22.01 -4.63 -14.68
N ILE A 387 20.92 -4.93 -13.98
CA ILE A 387 20.44 -6.30 -13.78
C ILE A 387 19.37 -6.62 -14.83
N ASN A 388 19.62 -7.68 -15.61
CA ASN A 388 18.59 -8.31 -16.43
C ASN A 388 18.11 -9.58 -15.75
N ILE A 389 16.83 -9.65 -15.40
CA ILE A 389 16.25 -10.79 -14.68
C ILE A 389 16.31 -12.12 -15.44
N PHE A 390 16.52 -12.11 -16.76
CA PHE A 390 16.72 -13.34 -17.54
C PHE A 390 18.14 -13.92 -17.41
N ASN A 391 19.08 -13.11 -16.92
CA ASN A 391 20.46 -13.51 -16.65
C ASN A 391 20.72 -13.71 -15.15
N PHE A 392 19.66 -13.81 -14.35
CA PHE A 392 19.72 -14.04 -12.91
C PHE A 392 20.62 -15.23 -12.58
N ASN A 393 21.58 -15.00 -11.69
CA ASN A 393 22.36 -16.05 -11.09
C ASN A 393 22.24 -15.98 -9.57
N SER A 394 22.64 -17.04 -8.87
CA SER A 394 22.46 -17.16 -7.41
C SER A 394 23.25 -16.13 -6.59
N SER A 395 24.09 -15.30 -7.21
CA SER A 395 24.76 -14.19 -6.52
C SER A 395 24.05 -12.85 -6.69
N ASP A 396 23.07 -12.74 -7.59
CA ASP A 396 22.23 -11.55 -7.77
C ASP A 396 20.92 -11.66 -7.00
N GLY A 397 20.48 -12.87 -6.65
CA GLY A 397 19.21 -13.11 -5.98
C GLY A 397 18.55 -14.42 -6.37
N PHE A 398 17.23 -14.51 -6.17
CA PHE A 398 16.40 -15.66 -6.56
C PHE A 398 15.00 -15.25 -7.05
N VAL A 399 14.30 -16.18 -7.69
CA VAL A 399 12.93 -15.97 -8.19
C VAL A 399 11.91 -16.75 -7.37
N ILE A 400 10.77 -16.13 -7.08
CA ILE A 400 9.61 -16.75 -6.44
C ILE A 400 8.51 -16.90 -7.50
N ASN A 401 8.11 -18.13 -7.79
CA ASN A 401 7.18 -18.45 -8.87
C ASN A 401 5.79 -18.83 -8.34
N GLY A 402 4.77 -18.16 -8.87
CA GLY A 402 3.38 -18.45 -8.51
C GLY A 402 2.81 -19.69 -9.16
N GLN A 403 1.52 -19.92 -8.87
CA GLN A 403 0.74 -21.01 -9.44
C GLN A 403 -0.07 -20.52 -10.64
N ASN A 404 -0.41 -21.41 -11.57
CA ASN A 404 -1.11 -21.06 -12.81
C ASN A 404 -2.37 -20.20 -12.60
N GLY A 405 -2.36 -18.97 -13.12
CA GLY A 405 -3.48 -18.04 -13.10
C GLY A 405 -3.60 -17.17 -11.85
N ASP A 406 -2.72 -17.33 -10.87
CA ASP A 406 -2.79 -16.62 -9.58
C ASP A 406 -2.42 -15.13 -9.66
N LYS A 407 -1.60 -14.75 -10.67
CA LYS A 407 -0.95 -13.43 -10.77
C LYS A 407 -0.18 -13.05 -9.50
N SER A 408 0.64 -13.97 -8.98
CA SER A 408 1.54 -13.66 -7.87
C SER A 408 2.51 -12.52 -8.21
N GLY A 409 2.86 -11.69 -7.23
CA GLY A 409 3.62 -10.45 -7.47
C GLY A 409 2.74 -9.28 -7.91
N PHE A 410 1.41 -9.40 -7.77
CA PHE A 410 0.51 -8.27 -7.98
C PHE A 410 0.74 -7.19 -6.93
N SER A 411 0.98 -7.59 -5.69
CA SER A 411 1.51 -6.76 -4.61
C SER A 411 2.63 -7.53 -3.91
N VAL A 412 3.66 -6.83 -3.45
CA VAL A 412 4.80 -7.39 -2.70
C VAL A 412 5.14 -6.45 -1.57
N SER A 413 5.63 -7.00 -0.46
CA SER A 413 6.17 -6.24 0.67
C SER A 413 7.15 -7.13 1.45
N LYS A 414 8.08 -6.52 2.20
CA LYS A 414 8.59 -7.20 3.40
C LYS A 414 7.42 -7.49 4.34
N ALA A 415 7.54 -8.58 5.10
CA ALA A 415 6.59 -8.97 6.14
C ALA A 415 7.10 -8.65 7.55
N GLY A 416 8.40 -8.39 7.72
CA GLY A 416 9.03 -8.40 9.04
C GLY A 416 9.39 -9.84 9.44
N ASP A 417 9.91 -10.05 10.65
CA ASP A 417 10.15 -11.39 11.20
C ASP A 417 8.85 -11.92 11.82
N ILE A 418 8.01 -12.57 11.00
CA ILE A 418 6.67 -12.98 11.45
C ILE A 418 6.69 -14.34 12.15
N ASN A 419 7.82 -15.04 12.11
CA ASN A 419 8.00 -16.36 12.70
C ASN A 419 8.96 -16.35 13.92
N GLY A 420 9.51 -15.19 14.28
CA GLY A 420 10.37 -14.97 15.43
C GLY A 420 11.77 -15.60 15.33
N ASP A 421 12.27 -15.89 14.13
CA ASP A 421 13.58 -16.54 13.93
C ASP A 421 14.77 -15.56 13.80
N GLY A 422 14.48 -14.26 13.73
CA GLY A 422 15.42 -13.15 13.63
C GLY A 422 15.81 -12.77 12.21
N ILE A 423 15.23 -13.39 11.18
CA ILE A 423 15.42 -13.02 9.77
C ILE A 423 14.10 -12.45 9.24
N GLY A 424 14.16 -11.38 8.45
CA GLY A 424 12.95 -10.83 7.84
C GLY A 424 12.29 -11.83 6.88
N ASP A 425 10.98 -11.72 6.72
CA ASP A 425 10.17 -12.52 5.81
C ASP A 425 9.57 -11.66 4.68
N LEU A 426 9.01 -12.32 3.66
CA LEU A 426 8.38 -11.67 2.51
C LEU A 426 6.90 -12.01 2.42
N ILE A 427 6.07 -11.04 2.01
CA ILE A 427 4.66 -11.29 1.65
C ILE A 427 4.38 -10.93 0.19
N ILE A 428 3.72 -11.86 -0.52
CA ILE A 428 3.41 -11.76 -1.94
C ILE A 428 1.90 -11.94 -2.16
N GLY A 429 1.25 -10.91 -2.69
CA GLY A 429 -0.16 -10.95 -3.07
C GLY A 429 -0.39 -11.56 -4.45
N ALA A 430 -1.44 -12.36 -4.55
CA ALA A 430 -1.87 -13.09 -5.74
C ALA A 430 -3.40 -13.02 -5.88
N LYS A 431 -3.88 -11.84 -6.26
CA LYS A 431 -5.31 -11.50 -6.21
C LYS A 431 -6.25 -12.40 -7.03
N ASP A 432 -5.73 -13.08 -8.06
CA ASP A 432 -6.53 -13.97 -8.92
C ASP A 432 -6.40 -15.44 -8.50
N GLY A 433 -5.75 -15.70 -7.36
CA GLY A 433 -5.63 -17.02 -6.77
C GLY A 433 -6.98 -17.70 -6.55
N ASN A 434 -7.02 -19.02 -6.77
CA ASN A 434 -8.24 -19.82 -6.74
C ASN A 434 -8.23 -20.89 -5.61
N PRO A 435 -8.11 -20.50 -4.33
CA PRO A 435 -8.12 -21.45 -3.22
C PRO A 435 -9.44 -22.24 -3.21
N ASP A 436 -9.34 -23.55 -3.01
CA ASP A 436 -10.48 -24.48 -3.01
C ASP A 436 -11.44 -24.37 -4.21
N ASN A 437 -10.93 -23.98 -5.38
CA ASN A 437 -11.71 -23.72 -6.60
C ASN A 437 -12.68 -22.54 -6.49
N LYS A 438 -12.44 -21.59 -5.59
CA LYS A 438 -13.17 -20.32 -5.51
C LYS A 438 -12.53 -19.31 -6.46
N GLU A 439 -13.20 -19.02 -7.58
CA GLU A 439 -12.70 -18.11 -8.62
C GLU A 439 -12.31 -16.74 -8.01
N SER A 440 -11.05 -16.34 -8.16
CA SER A 440 -10.51 -15.05 -7.71
C SER A 440 -10.87 -14.70 -6.25
N ALA A 441 -10.97 -15.71 -5.38
CA ALA A 441 -11.01 -15.42 -3.94
C ALA A 441 -9.71 -14.75 -3.49
N GLY A 442 -8.63 -15.01 -4.23
CA GLY A 442 -7.31 -14.44 -3.99
C GLY A 442 -6.50 -15.28 -3.02
N ARG A 443 -5.19 -15.16 -3.13
CA ARG A 443 -4.22 -15.70 -2.18
C ARG A 443 -3.20 -14.63 -1.85
N SER A 444 -2.58 -14.77 -0.68
CA SER A 444 -1.27 -14.21 -0.42
C SER A 444 -0.34 -15.35 -0.01
N TYR A 445 0.96 -15.10 0.01
CA TYR A 445 1.95 -16.08 0.42
C TYR A 445 3.00 -15.39 1.27
N VAL A 446 3.35 -16.01 2.39
CA VAL A 446 4.55 -15.63 3.14
C VAL A 446 5.66 -16.60 2.77
N VAL A 447 6.84 -16.06 2.48
CA VAL A 447 8.08 -16.82 2.27
C VAL A 447 9.04 -16.43 3.38
N PHE A 448 9.51 -17.40 4.15
CA PHE A 448 10.40 -17.11 5.27
C PHE A 448 11.82 -16.75 4.81
N GLY A 449 12.44 -15.85 5.57
CA GLY A 449 13.85 -15.51 5.46
C GLY A 449 14.76 -16.72 5.64
N SER A 450 15.93 -16.70 5.01
CA SER A 450 16.90 -17.79 5.13
C SER A 450 18.30 -17.35 4.66
N GLU A 451 19.34 -17.75 5.40
CA GLU A 451 20.74 -17.57 4.97
C GLU A 451 21.06 -18.33 3.66
N ASP A 452 20.27 -19.37 3.35
CA ASP A 452 20.46 -20.22 2.18
C ASP A 452 19.16 -20.32 1.38
N PHE A 453 19.09 -19.63 0.24
CA PHE A 453 18.01 -19.77 -0.73
C PHE A 453 18.39 -20.62 -1.95
N ASP A 454 17.43 -21.44 -2.41
CA ASP A 454 17.50 -21.99 -3.76
C ASP A 454 17.34 -20.85 -4.79
N SER A 455 17.91 -21.02 -5.99
CA SER A 455 17.78 -20.03 -7.07
C SER A 455 16.34 -19.76 -7.50
N SER A 456 15.43 -20.65 -7.14
CA SER A 456 13.99 -20.53 -7.42
C SER A 456 13.16 -21.21 -6.33
N ILE A 457 12.12 -20.53 -5.86
CA ILE A 457 11.09 -21.08 -4.98
C ILE A 457 9.78 -21.16 -5.77
N ASN A 458 9.03 -22.27 -5.62
CA ASN A 458 7.65 -22.31 -6.08
C ASN A 458 6.71 -22.12 -4.88
N LEU A 459 5.75 -21.21 -5.00
CA LEU A 459 4.77 -20.95 -3.95
C LEU A 459 3.86 -22.15 -3.64
N SER A 460 3.80 -23.14 -4.54
CA SER A 460 3.11 -24.42 -4.30
C SER A 460 3.85 -25.35 -3.33
N ASP A 461 5.14 -25.09 -3.08
CA ASP A 461 6.03 -25.96 -2.31
C ASP A 461 6.18 -25.47 -0.85
N LEU A 462 5.45 -24.40 -0.48
CA LEU A 462 5.41 -23.88 0.89
C LEU A 462 4.71 -24.87 1.82
N ASP A 463 5.35 -25.21 2.94
CA ASP A 463 4.93 -26.30 3.82
C ASP A 463 4.80 -25.93 5.31
N GLY A 464 4.93 -24.64 5.64
CA GLY A 464 4.91 -24.12 7.01
C GLY A 464 6.30 -24.01 7.64
N SER A 465 7.33 -24.65 7.07
CA SER A 465 8.73 -24.51 7.51
C SER A 465 9.56 -23.54 6.68
N ASN A 466 9.10 -23.20 5.49
CA ASN A 466 9.72 -22.27 4.54
C ASN A 466 8.76 -21.14 4.12
N GLY A 467 7.66 -20.97 4.87
CA GLY A 467 6.56 -20.07 4.56
C GLY A 467 5.23 -20.81 4.40
N PHE A 468 4.17 -20.07 4.07
CA PHE A 468 2.81 -20.60 3.99
C PHE A 468 1.92 -19.78 3.02
N ALA A 469 0.82 -20.39 2.57
CA ALA A 469 -0.19 -19.69 1.78
C ALA A 469 -1.29 -19.11 2.68
N ILE A 470 -1.81 -17.94 2.33
CA ILE A 470 -2.97 -17.30 2.97
C ILE A 470 -4.14 -17.34 1.97
N ASN A 471 -5.21 -18.07 2.31
CA ASN A 471 -6.33 -18.29 1.42
C ASN A 471 -7.48 -17.29 1.64
N GLY A 472 -7.94 -16.67 0.55
CA GLY A 472 -9.13 -15.81 0.53
C GLY A 472 -10.43 -16.57 0.81
N ILE A 473 -11.45 -15.83 1.29
CA ILE A 473 -12.69 -16.40 1.82
C ILE A 473 -13.69 -16.73 0.72
N SER A 474 -14.21 -15.72 0.01
CA SER A 474 -15.28 -15.87 -0.98
C SER A 474 -14.78 -15.59 -2.39
N ALA A 475 -15.44 -16.19 -3.39
CA ALA A 475 -15.09 -15.96 -4.79
C ALA A 475 -15.21 -14.47 -5.13
N ARG A 476 -14.21 -13.93 -5.84
CA ARG A 476 -14.10 -12.54 -6.31
C ARG A 476 -13.82 -11.48 -5.24
N ASP A 477 -13.48 -11.89 -4.02
CA ASP A 477 -13.04 -10.97 -2.96
C ASP A 477 -11.69 -10.32 -3.32
N ASN A 478 -10.88 -10.97 -4.17
CA ASN A 478 -9.55 -10.52 -4.59
C ASN A 478 -8.59 -10.27 -3.41
N SER A 479 -8.56 -11.16 -2.41
CA SER A 479 -7.56 -11.12 -1.34
C SER A 479 -6.13 -11.13 -1.91
N GLY A 480 -5.22 -10.36 -1.31
CA GLY A 480 -3.89 -10.15 -1.87
C GLY A 480 -3.85 -9.05 -2.95
N TRP A 481 -4.90 -8.22 -3.02
CA TRP A 481 -4.90 -6.99 -3.82
C TRP A 481 -3.78 -6.05 -3.36
N SER A 482 -3.66 -5.87 -2.06
CA SER A 482 -2.60 -5.14 -1.39
C SER A 482 -2.11 -5.97 -0.20
N VAL A 483 -0.82 -5.85 0.12
CA VAL A 483 -0.18 -6.50 1.27
C VAL A 483 0.81 -5.53 1.90
N GLY A 484 1.06 -5.67 3.20
CA GLY A 484 2.05 -4.84 3.90
C GLY A 484 2.47 -5.42 5.23
N ALA A 485 3.68 -5.07 5.67
CA ALA A 485 4.10 -5.22 7.06
C ALA A 485 3.41 -4.17 7.93
N LEU A 486 3.09 -4.56 9.15
CA LEU A 486 2.62 -3.67 10.20
C LEU A 486 3.67 -3.48 11.31
N GLY A 487 4.67 -4.37 11.38
CA GLY A 487 5.50 -4.52 12.57
C GLY A 487 4.68 -5.16 13.69
N ASP A 488 5.21 -5.17 14.90
CA ASP A 488 4.51 -5.66 16.09
C ASP A 488 3.43 -4.66 16.55
N ILE A 489 2.16 -4.89 16.18
CA ILE A 489 1.05 -3.97 16.52
C ILE A 489 0.29 -4.40 17.76
N ASN A 490 0.54 -5.61 18.27
CA ASN A 490 -0.06 -6.16 19.47
C ASN A 490 0.92 -6.18 20.67
N GLY A 491 2.17 -5.77 20.42
CA GLY A 491 3.30 -5.68 21.35
C GLY A 491 3.76 -7.02 21.93
N ASP A 492 3.58 -8.13 21.21
CA ASP A 492 4.02 -9.46 21.64
C ASP A 492 5.49 -9.78 21.30
N GLY A 493 6.15 -8.89 20.56
CA GLY A 493 7.53 -8.95 20.12
C GLY A 493 7.75 -9.61 18.76
N ILE A 494 6.67 -9.92 18.01
CA ILE A 494 6.73 -10.55 16.69
C ILE A 494 6.05 -9.63 15.67
N ASP A 495 6.59 -9.55 14.45
CA ASP A 495 6.01 -8.69 13.43
C ASP A 495 4.69 -9.25 12.88
N ASP A 496 3.76 -8.33 12.60
CA ASP A 496 2.43 -8.61 12.07
C ASP A 496 2.29 -8.12 10.60
N ILE A 497 1.28 -8.66 9.91
CA ILE A 497 1.01 -8.35 8.50
C ILE A 497 -0.45 -8.00 8.24
N ILE A 498 -0.68 -7.31 7.13
CA ILE A 498 -2.01 -6.96 6.63
C ILE A 498 -2.22 -7.39 5.17
N VAL A 499 -3.42 -7.87 4.86
CA VAL A 499 -3.85 -8.25 3.52
C VAL A 499 -5.15 -7.53 3.15
N GLY A 500 -5.17 -6.82 2.03
CA GLY A 500 -6.37 -6.17 1.48
C GLY A 500 -7.13 -7.05 0.47
N ALA A 501 -8.45 -7.06 0.59
CA ALA A 501 -9.41 -7.68 -0.33
C ALA A 501 -10.45 -6.64 -0.76
N ASN A 502 -10.06 -5.78 -1.70
CA ASN A 502 -10.82 -4.56 -2.02
C ASN A 502 -12.20 -4.80 -2.67
N ASN A 503 -12.48 -6.02 -3.14
CA ASN A 503 -13.76 -6.38 -3.74
C ASN A 503 -14.64 -7.22 -2.81
N ALA A 504 -14.13 -7.57 -1.62
CA ALA A 504 -14.88 -8.31 -0.62
C ALA A 504 -16.10 -7.52 -0.11
N ASN A 505 -17.04 -8.23 0.51
CA ASN A 505 -18.27 -7.67 1.05
C ASN A 505 -19.00 -6.72 0.06
N SER A 506 -19.32 -7.23 -1.14
CA SER A 506 -19.97 -6.45 -2.19
C SER A 506 -19.23 -5.15 -2.53
N THR A 507 -17.91 -5.23 -2.74
CA THR A 507 -17.02 -4.09 -3.02
C THR A 507 -16.98 -3.01 -1.94
N ALA A 508 -17.53 -3.24 -0.74
CA ALA A 508 -17.17 -2.40 0.40
C ALA A 508 -15.68 -2.53 0.71
N GLY A 509 -15.12 -3.72 0.46
CA GLY A 509 -13.74 -4.06 0.73
C GLY A 509 -13.56 -4.60 2.15
N GLN A 510 -12.51 -5.37 2.36
CA GLN A 510 -12.08 -5.82 3.68
C GLN A 510 -10.56 -5.80 3.75
N SER A 511 -10.02 -5.61 4.95
CA SER A 511 -8.61 -5.86 5.26
C SER A 511 -8.51 -6.87 6.39
N TYR A 512 -7.45 -7.68 6.37
CA TYR A 512 -7.21 -8.75 7.31
C TYR A 512 -5.86 -8.52 7.96
N VAL A 513 -5.85 -8.33 9.26
CA VAL A 513 -4.65 -8.31 10.08
C VAL A 513 -4.38 -9.73 10.55
N ILE A 514 -3.15 -10.19 10.40
CA ILE A 514 -2.71 -11.52 10.81
C ILE A 514 -1.51 -11.34 11.72
N TYR A 515 -1.59 -11.91 12.93
CA TYR A 515 -0.51 -11.82 13.89
C TYR A 515 0.63 -12.79 13.60
N GLY A 516 1.86 -12.36 13.91
CA GLY A 516 3.06 -13.20 13.91
C GLY A 516 2.96 -14.37 14.89
N ASN A 517 3.81 -15.39 14.72
CA ASN A 517 3.81 -16.57 15.58
C ASN A 517 5.15 -17.33 15.65
N ASP A 518 5.76 -17.37 16.84
CA ASP A 518 7.05 -18.03 17.11
C ASP A 518 6.94 -19.56 17.32
N THR A 519 5.72 -20.10 17.37
CA THR A 519 5.46 -21.54 17.51
C THR A 519 5.31 -22.25 16.16
N GLY A 520 5.33 -21.49 15.06
CA GLY A 520 5.30 -21.95 13.68
C GLY A 520 3.92 -21.90 13.03
N PHE A 521 3.92 -21.92 11.70
CA PHE A 521 2.71 -21.87 10.87
C PHE A 521 2.43 -23.21 10.20
N ASP A 522 1.15 -23.53 9.99
CA ASP A 522 0.76 -24.57 9.04
C ASP A 522 1.08 -24.10 7.60
N SER A 523 1.14 -25.03 6.64
CA SER A 523 1.35 -24.69 5.22
C SER A 523 0.28 -23.76 4.64
N THR A 524 -0.84 -23.57 5.34
CA THR A 524 -1.95 -22.74 4.90
C THR A 524 -2.64 -22.08 6.08
N PHE A 525 -2.79 -20.75 5.98
CA PHE A 525 -3.62 -19.93 6.84
C PHE A 525 -4.93 -19.60 6.12
N GLU A 526 -6.07 -19.86 6.76
CA GLU A 526 -7.38 -19.57 6.19
C GLU A 526 -7.91 -18.26 6.77
N LEU A 527 -8.15 -17.24 5.94
CA LEU A 527 -8.68 -15.95 6.42
C LEU A 527 -10.05 -16.10 7.10
N SER A 528 -10.81 -17.13 6.76
CA SER A 528 -12.07 -17.47 7.44
C SER A 528 -11.90 -17.78 8.93
N SER A 529 -10.69 -18.09 9.40
CA SER A 529 -10.43 -18.28 10.84
C SER A 529 -10.51 -16.98 11.64
N LEU A 530 -10.32 -15.82 10.98
CA LEU A 530 -10.43 -14.49 11.58
C LEU A 530 -11.88 -14.00 11.71
N GLU A 531 -12.85 -14.74 11.15
CA GLU A 531 -14.27 -14.37 11.23
C GLU A 531 -14.86 -14.51 12.63
N SER A 532 -14.16 -15.23 13.53
CA SER A 532 -14.51 -15.36 14.93
C SER A 532 -14.04 -14.13 15.71
N PRO A 533 -14.90 -13.51 16.54
CA PRO A 533 -14.49 -12.38 17.38
C PRO A 533 -13.45 -12.75 18.44
N ASP A 534 -13.32 -14.05 18.76
CA ASP A 534 -12.33 -14.59 19.71
C ASP A 534 -11.04 -15.06 19.00
N SER A 535 -10.81 -14.62 17.77
CA SER A 535 -9.59 -14.97 17.03
C SER A 535 -8.36 -14.42 17.75
N GLN A 536 -7.44 -15.31 18.10
CA GLN A 536 -6.14 -14.95 18.69
C GLN A 536 -5.04 -14.71 17.63
N ASN A 537 -5.37 -14.87 16.34
CA ASN A 537 -4.39 -14.84 15.24
C ASN A 537 -4.55 -13.59 14.36
N GLY A 538 -5.29 -12.58 14.84
CA GLY A 538 -5.59 -11.35 14.12
C GLY A 538 -7.10 -11.08 14.02
N PHE A 539 -7.47 -10.12 13.17
CA PHE A 539 -8.83 -9.61 13.06
C PHE A 539 -9.15 -9.08 11.65
N ILE A 540 -10.44 -8.78 11.41
CA ILE A 540 -10.97 -8.28 10.13
C ILE A 540 -11.40 -6.82 10.31
N ILE A 541 -11.10 -6.00 9.30
CA ILE A 541 -11.54 -4.60 9.19
C ILE A 541 -12.46 -4.52 7.97
N ASP A 542 -13.74 -4.22 8.20
CA ASP A 542 -14.75 -4.19 7.14
C ASP A 542 -14.85 -2.80 6.49
N GLY A 543 -15.04 -2.74 5.18
CA GLY A 543 -15.39 -1.51 4.49
C GLY A 543 -16.79 -1.03 4.92
N ALA A 544 -16.98 0.28 4.99
CA ALA A 544 -18.24 0.86 5.43
C ALA A 544 -19.35 0.68 4.38
N PHE A 545 -19.16 1.16 3.15
CA PHE A 545 -20.23 1.13 2.15
C PHE A 545 -19.82 0.41 0.87
N ILE A 546 -20.81 -0.20 0.21
CA ILE A 546 -20.66 -0.84 -1.10
C ILE A 546 -19.98 0.12 -2.08
N GLY A 547 -18.82 -0.30 -2.59
CA GLY A 547 -18.05 0.43 -3.59
C GLY A 547 -17.00 1.38 -3.01
N ASP A 548 -16.81 1.42 -1.68
CA ASP A 548 -15.74 2.19 -1.04
C ASP A 548 -14.35 1.60 -1.36
N ASN A 549 -14.29 0.28 -1.59
CA ASN A 549 -13.09 -0.51 -1.84
C ASN A 549 -12.01 -0.34 -0.76
N LEU A 550 -12.38 -0.47 0.53
CA LEU A 550 -11.42 -0.54 1.63
C LEU A 550 -10.41 -1.69 1.41
N GLY A 551 -9.15 -1.48 1.76
CA GLY A 551 -8.07 -2.43 1.49
C GLY A 551 -7.51 -2.30 0.06
N HIS A 552 -7.85 -1.21 -0.65
CA HIS A 552 -7.19 -0.88 -1.92
C HIS A 552 -5.69 -0.63 -1.73
N SER A 553 -5.33 0.03 -0.64
CA SER A 553 -3.95 0.23 -0.17
C SER A 553 -3.91 0.02 1.34
N VAL A 554 -2.87 -0.65 1.84
CA VAL A 554 -2.66 -0.98 3.25
C VAL A 554 -1.18 -0.81 3.58
N ARG A 555 -0.86 -0.31 4.78
CA ARG A 555 0.51 -0.19 5.30
C ARG A 555 0.50 0.02 6.81
N GLY A 556 1.61 -0.28 7.49
CA GLY A 556 1.92 0.35 8.78
C GLY A 556 2.03 1.87 8.63
N ALA A 557 1.48 2.60 9.59
CA ALA A 557 1.55 4.05 9.68
C ALA A 557 2.76 4.52 10.52
N GLY A 558 3.42 3.61 11.25
CA GLY A 558 4.36 3.96 12.32
C GLY A 558 3.60 4.35 13.58
N ASP A 559 4.31 4.81 14.61
CA ASP A 559 3.71 5.32 15.85
C ASP A 559 3.28 6.79 15.66
N VAL A 560 2.00 7.01 15.31
CA VAL A 560 1.50 8.35 14.96
C VAL A 560 0.84 9.07 16.13
N ASN A 561 0.54 8.34 17.20
CA ASN A 561 0.02 8.86 18.46
C ASN A 561 1.12 8.98 19.54
N GLY A 562 2.33 8.53 19.28
CA GLY A 562 3.48 8.63 20.18
C GLY A 562 3.40 7.69 21.39
N ASP A 563 2.66 6.59 21.30
CA ASP A 563 2.48 5.62 22.39
C ASP A 563 3.53 4.50 22.41
N GLY A 564 4.41 4.47 21.41
CA GLY A 564 5.47 3.49 21.24
C GLY A 564 5.06 2.21 20.52
N VAL A 565 3.81 2.09 20.06
CA VAL A 565 3.29 0.95 19.30
C VAL A 565 3.04 1.38 17.85
N ASN A 566 3.26 0.47 16.91
CA ASN A 566 3.00 0.77 15.51
C ASN A 566 1.49 0.84 15.23
N ASP A 567 1.09 1.87 14.48
CA ASP A 567 -0.27 2.03 13.97
C ASP A 567 -0.39 1.54 12.53
N LEU A 568 -1.61 1.46 12.02
CA LEU A 568 -1.88 1.03 10.64
C LEU A 568 -2.76 2.03 9.89
N ILE A 569 -2.59 2.11 8.57
CA ILE A 569 -3.37 2.95 7.68
C ILE A 569 -3.94 2.17 6.49
N ILE A 570 -5.22 2.42 6.18
CA ILE A 570 -5.96 1.73 5.13
C ILE A 570 -6.68 2.74 4.22
N GLY A 571 -6.50 2.59 2.92
CA GLY A 571 -7.16 3.38 1.89
C GLY A 571 -8.47 2.78 1.38
N ALA A 572 -9.46 3.64 1.20
CA ALA A 572 -10.75 3.38 0.55
C ALA A 572 -11.03 4.50 -0.48
N PRO A 573 -10.32 4.50 -1.63
CA PRO A 573 -10.30 5.62 -2.57
C PRO A 573 -11.65 5.95 -3.21
N PHE A 574 -12.60 5.02 -3.20
CA PHE A 574 -13.89 5.22 -3.85
C PHE A 574 -15.00 5.60 -2.87
N ALA A 575 -14.66 5.73 -1.59
CA ALA A 575 -15.59 6.17 -0.56
C ALA A 575 -16.15 7.57 -0.83
N ASN A 576 -17.34 7.84 -0.29
CA ASN A 576 -17.97 9.17 -0.32
C ASN A 576 -18.10 9.76 -1.74
N ASN A 577 -18.63 8.97 -2.69
CA ASN A 577 -18.72 9.32 -4.12
C ASN A 577 -17.34 9.56 -4.76
N LYS A 578 -16.34 8.73 -4.44
CA LYS A 578 -14.94 8.87 -4.91
C LYS A 578 -14.20 10.09 -4.37
N ALA A 579 -14.76 10.77 -3.37
CA ALA A 579 -13.96 11.71 -2.61
C ALA A 579 -12.74 11.03 -1.97
N GLY A 580 -12.94 9.77 -1.57
CA GLY A 580 -11.93 8.92 -1.01
C GLY A 580 -11.79 9.10 0.51
N ARG A 581 -11.13 8.12 1.11
CA ARG A 581 -10.93 8.02 2.55
C ARG A 581 -9.64 7.26 2.85
N ALA A 582 -8.94 7.69 3.89
CA ALA A 582 -7.94 6.88 4.58
C ALA A 582 -8.35 6.75 6.05
N SER A 583 -8.08 5.61 6.66
CA SER A 583 -8.42 5.34 8.06
C SER A 583 -7.18 4.85 8.77
N VAL A 584 -6.89 5.45 9.93
CA VAL A 584 -5.80 5.08 10.82
C VAL A 584 -6.39 4.39 12.04
N LEU A 585 -5.85 3.24 12.38
CA LEU A 585 -6.17 2.52 13.62
C LEU A 585 -4.90 2.42 14.43
N PHE A 586 -4.99 2.69 15.73
CA PHE A 586 -3.85 2.62 16.60
C PHE A 586 -3.53 1.18 17.00
N GLY A 587 -2.24 0.90 17.15
CA GLY A 587 -1.77 -0.34 17.74
C GLY A 587 -2.22 -0.47 19.20
N THR A 588 -2.07 -1.66 19.79
CA THR A 588 -2.40 -1.87 21.19
C THR A 588 -1.26 -2.57 21.90
N SER A 589 -0.81 -2.00 23.02
CA SER A 589 0.13 -2.66 23.94
C SER A 589 -0.47 -3.97 24.51
N PRO A 590 0.36 -4.98 24.84
CA PRO A 590 -0.07 -6.31 25.30
C PRO A 590 -0.85 -6.33 26.62
N ASP A 591 -0.87 -5.22 27.38
CA ASP A 591 -1.70 -5.05 28.56
C ASP A 591 -3.10 -4.47 28.27
N GLY A 592 -3.39 -4.13 27.01
CA GLY A 592 -4.67 -3.58 26.57
C GLY A 592 -4.98 -2.21 27.16
N THR A 593 -3.99 -1.57 27.80
CA THR A 593 -4.08 -0.20 28.28
C THR A 593 -3.44 0.72 27.25
N ASP A 594 -4.22 1.66 26.76
CA ASP A 594 -3.73 2.87 26.13
C ASP A 594 -2.78 3.56 27.13
N PRO A 595 -1.48 3.71 26.83
CA PRO A 595 -0.52 4.39 27.71
C PRO A 595 -0.95 5.83 28.02
N ASP A 596 -1.85 6.42 27.23
CA ASP A 596 -2.29 7.80 27.30
C ASP A 596 -3.79 7.95 27.69
N ASP A 597 -4.37 6.95 28.37
CA ASP A 597 -5.77 7.03 28.84
C ASP A 597 -6.03 8.12 29.91
N GLY A 598 -5.00 8.90 30.25
CA GLY A 598 -5.07 10.03 31.18
C GLY A 598 -5.51 9.63 32.60
N THR A 599 -5.53 8.33 32.90
CA THR A 599 -5.86 7.79 34.21
C THR A 599 -4.73 6.99 34.86
N ASP A 600 -3.57 6.85 34.20
CA ASP A 600 -2.39 6.31 34.85
C ASP A 600 -1.93 7.23 36.00
N PRO A 601 -1.97 6.78 37.27
CA PRO A 601 -1.46 7.54 38.40
C PRO A 601 0.06 7.44 38.55
N ASP A 602 0.75 6.61 37.74
CA ASP A 602 2.16 6.27 37.91
C ASP A 602 3.13 7.05 36.98
N ASP A 603 2.67 8.07 36.24
CA ASP A 603 3.54 9.10 35.62
C ASP A 603 4.09 10.14 36.64
N GLY A 604 4.04 9.80 37.92
CA GLY A 604 4.65 10.58 38.99
C GLY A 604 6.17 10.52 38.92
N THR A 605 6.78 11.57 38.38
CA THR A 605 8.19 11.94 38.62
C THR A 605 8.63 11.54 40.03
N ASP A 606 9.49 10.53 40.17
CA ASP A 606 10.26 10.26 41.38
C ASP A 606 11.70 10.76 41.19
N PRO A 607 12.02 12.01 41.56
CA PRO A 607 13.38 12.48 41.68
C PRO A 607 13.85 12.37 43.14
N ASP A 608 13.92 11.17 43.71
CA ASP A 608 14.54 10.95 45.02
C ASP A 608 15.46 9.70 45.05
N ASP A 609 16.53 9.71 44.22
CA ASP A 609 17.77 8.97 44.54
C ASP A 609 18.70 9.76 45.48
N GLY A 610 18.09 10.49 46.43
CA GLY A 610 18.77 11.28 47.45
C GLY A 610 19.15 10.48 48.68
N THR A 611 20.36 9.90 48.68
CA THR A 611 21.24 9.73 49.86
C THR A 611 20.63 9.17 51.16
N ASP A 612 20.91 7.89 51.48
CA ASP A 612 20.87 7.39 52.85
C ASP A 612 22.28 7.31 53.45
N PRO A 613 22.64 8.22 54.38
CA PRO A 613 23.66 7.97 55.38
C PRO A 613 23.06 7.86 56.80
N ASP A 614 23.41 6.74 57.43
CA ASP A 614 23.56 6.52 58.88
C ASP A 614 22.34 6.42 59.82
N ASP A 615 22.33 5.27 60.51
CA ASP A 615 21.93 5.00 61.91
C ASP A 615 20.45 5.14 62.30
N GLY A 616 19.85 4.32 63.17
CA GLY A 616 20.32 3.31 64.10
C GLY A 616 19.20 2.99 65.11
N THR A 617 19.36 1.86 65.83
CA THR A 617 18.55 1.36 66.96
C THR A 617 17.19 0.73 66.59
N ASN A 618 16.89 -0.53 66.93
CA ASN A 618 17.03 -1.21 68.22
C ASN A 618 17.10 -2.74 68.04
#